data_AF-A0A9E4AMJ1-F1
#
_entry.id   AF-A0A9E4AMJ1-F1
#
_cell.length_a   1.000
_cell.length_b   1.000
_cell.length_c   1.000
_cell.angle_alpha   90.00
_cell.angle_beta   90.00
_cell.angle_gamma   90.00
#
_symmetry.space_group_name_H-M   'P 1'
#
loop_
_entity.id
_entity.type
_entity.pdbx_description
1 polymer ?
#
loop_
_entity_poly.entity_id
_entity_poly.type
_entity_poly.pdbx_seq_one_letter_code
_entity_poly.pdbx_strand_id
1 'polypeptide(L)' 'MENPFFDRPIIDDWASPNRVADAWATLNSATSRPFPKHKSGRIAVKIIHHLGDEMMKVFRVG' A
#
# COMPACT_ATOMS: atom_id res chain seq x y z
N MET A 1 -10.64 -27.76 6.12
CA MET A 1 -10.20 -27.06 4.89
C MET A 1 -9.20 -26.01 5.35
N GLU A 2 -7.92 -26.35 5.34
CA GLU A 2 -6.85 -25.44 5.78
C GLU A 2 -6.65 -24.36 4.72
N ASN A 3 -6.51 -23.12 5.18
CA ASN A 3 -6.35 -21.95 4.31
C ASN A 3 -4.89 -21.90 3.83
N PRO A 4 -4.60 -22.12 2.53
CA PRO A 4 -3.23 -22.23 2.00
C PRO A 4 -2.48 -20.88 1.92
N PHE A 5 -3.05 -19.80 2.47
CA PHE A 5 -2.41 -18.48 2.51
C PHE A 5 -1.53 -18.25 3.74
N PHE A 6 -1.54 -19.15 4.73
CA PHE A 6 -0.73 -19.00 5.96
C PHE A 6 0.75 -19.41 5.81
N ASP A 7 1.15 -20.11 4.74
CA ASP A 7 2.54 -20.57 4.55
C ASP A 7 3.45 -19.55 3.82
N ARG A 8 3.11 -18.25 3.83
CA ARG A 8 3.95 -17.20 3.21
C ARG A 8 4.75 -16.44 4.27
N PRO A 9 6.10 -16.47 4.22
CA PRO A 9 6.98 -15.87 5.24
C PRO A 9 6.93 -14.33 5.34
N ILE A 10 6.07 -13.68 4.56
CA ILE A 10 5.84 -12.22 4.63
C ILE A 10 4.77 -11.89 5.69
N ILE A 11 3.96 -12.89 6.12
CA ILE A 11 2.81 -12.69 7.00
C ILE A 11 3.05 -13.19 8.45
N ASP A 12 4.23 -13.72 8.77
CA ASP A 12 4.52 -14.21 10.14
C ASP A 12 5.23 -13.20 11.06
N ASP A 13 5.53 -11.98 10.58
CA ASP A 13 6.19 -10.93 11.39
C ASP A 13 5.22 -9.89 11.99
N TRP A 14 3.93 -10.23 12.09
CA TRP A 14 2.91 -9.31 12.63
C TRP A 14 2.95 -9.19 14.16
N ALA A 15 3.75 -10.02 14.83
CA ALA A 15 3.91 -10.04 16.28
C ALA A 15 5.00 -9.06 16.80
N SER A 16 5.72 -8.36 15.92
CA SER A 16 6.70 -7.36 16.36
C SER A 16 5.99 -6.12 16.94
N PRO A 17 6.22 -5.76 18.21
CA PRO A 17 5.43 -4.74 18.93
C PRO A 17 5.39 -3.37 18.26
N ASN A 18 6.39 -3.04 17.44
CA ASN A 18 6.55 -1.73 16.84
C ASN A 18 6.26 -1.68 15.32
N ARG A 19 6.08 -2.83 14.65
CA ARG A 19 5.83 -2.89 13.18
C ARG A 19 4.60 -2.10 12.76
N VAL A 20 3.50 -2.17 13.52
CA VAL A 20 2.25 -1.47 13.20
C VAL A 20 2.42 0.04 13.39
N ALA A 21 3.12 0.46 14.44
CA ALA A 21 3.41 1.86 14.70
C ALA A 21 4.34 2.45 13.62
N ASP A 22 5.40 1.74 13.23
CA ASP A 22 6.36 2.18 12.20
C ASP A 22 5.73 2.19 10.80
N ALA A 23 4.88 1.19 10.49
CA ALA A 23 4.11 1.15 9.25
C ALA A 23 3.09 2.30 9.20
N TRP A 24 2.40 2.57 10.30
CA TRP A 24 1.46 3.68 10.39
C TRP A 24 2.16 5.04 10.29
N ALA A 25 3.29 5.23 10.98
CA ALA A 25 4.09 6.45 10.90
C ALA A 25 4.61 6.69 9.46
N THR A 26 4.92 5.62 8.74
CA THR A 26 5.29 5.69 7.32
C THR A 26 4.11 6.11 6.44
N LEU A 27 2.93 5.51 6.65
CA LEU A 27 1.72 5.78 5.86
C LEU A 27 1.17 7.19 6.13
N ASN A 28 1.23 7.63 7.39
CA ASN A 28 0.71 8.91 7.87
C ASN A 28 1.81 9.98 7.93
N SER A 29 2.54 10.14 6.82
CA SER A 29 3.58 11.15 6.68
C SER A 29 3.31 12.02 5.45
N ALA A 30 3.60 13.32 5.57
CA ALA A 30 3.54 14.26 4.45
C ALA A 30 4.76 14.14 3.51
N THR A 31 5.81 13.42 3.93
CA THR A 31 7.02 13.22 3.12
C THR A 31 6.86 11.97 2.26
N SER A 32 6.89 12.15 0.94
CA SER A 32 6.84 11.02 0.01
C SER A 32 8.16 10.25 -0.02
N ARG A 33 8.08 8.95 -0.32
CA ARG A 33 9.26 8.10 -0.56
C ARG A 33 9.41 7.84 -2.06
N PRO A 34 10.62 8.01 -2.63
CA PRO A 34 10.84 7.71 -4.03
C PRO A 34 10.65 6.22 -4.30
N PHE A 35 10.11 5.90 -5.47
CA PHE A 35 9.98 4.54 -5.96
C PHE A 35 10.39 4.47 -7.44
N PRO A 36 10.90 3.32 -7.92
CA PRO A 36 11.30 3.17 -9.31
C PRO A 36 10.11 3.44 -10.24
N LYS A 37 10.37 4.13 -11.37
CA LYS A 37 9.34 4.31 -12.39
C LYS A 37 8.86 2.95 -12.90
N HIS A 38 7.55 2.77 -12.96
CA HIS A 38 6.96 1.55 -13.46
C HIS A 38 7.19 1.42 -14.98
N LYS A 39 7.49 0.21 -15.47
CA LYS A 39 7.83 -0.05 -16.89
C LYS A 39 6.76 0.42 -17.88
N SER A 40 5.49 0.41 -17.49
CA SER A 40 4.38 0.86 -18.34
C SER A 40 4.24 2.38 -18.45
N GLY A 41 4.95 3.16 -17.63
CA GLY A 41 4.81 4.62 -17.56
C GLY A 41 3.40 5.08 -17.17
N ARG A 42 2.63 4.25 -16.47
CA ARG A 42 1.25 4.56 -16.04
C ARG A 42 1.10 4.39 -14.53
N ILE A 43 0.38 5.30 -13.90
CA ILE A 43 0.00 5.25 -12.48
C ILE A 43 -1.51 5.38 -12.37
N ALA A 44 -2.15 4.47 -11.63
CA ALA A 44 -3.54 4.61 -11.24
C ALA A 44 -3.62 5.28 -9.86
N VAL A 45 -4.43 6.33 -9.75
CA VAL A 45 -4.74 6.98 -8.48
C VAL A 45 -6.19 6.66 -8.13
N LYS A 46 -6.40 6.14 -6.92
CA LYS A 46 -7.72 5.88 -6.35
C LYS A 46 -7.94 6.82 -5.17
N ILE A 47 -9.05 7.54 -5.18
CA ILE A 47 -9.48 8.43 -4.11
C ILE A 47 -10.75 7.82 -3.53
N ILE A 48 -10.78 7.64 -2.21
CA ILE A 48 -11.95 7.14 -1.49
C ILE A 48 -12.24 8.14 -0.38
N HIS A 49 -13.44 8.69 -0.38
CA HIS A 49 -13.87 9.61 0.67
C HIS A 49 -14.56 8.85 1.80
N HIS A 50 -14.68 9.48 2.98
CA HIS A 50 -15.25 8.84 4.17
C HIS A 50 -16.73 8.44 4.05
N LEU A 51 -17.44 8.97 3.05
CA LEU A 51 -18.82 8.59 2.73
C LEU A 51 -18.90 7.30 1.88
N GLY A 52 -17.77 6.74 1.47
CA GLY A 52 -17.70 5.52 0.66
C GLY A 52 -17.66 5.76 -0.85
N ASP A 53 -17.74 7.01 -1.31
CA ASP A 53 -17.56 7.34 -2.71
C ASP A 53 -16.12 7.10 -3.16
N GLU A 54 -15.96 6.47 -4.32
CA GLU A 54 -14.67 6.18 -4.92
C GLU A 54 -14.53 6.82 -6.31
N MET A 55 -13.34 7.36 -6.59
CA MET A 55 -12.95 7.83 -7.91
C MET A 55 -11.60 7.23 -8.29
N MET A 56 -11.43 6.86 -9.56
CA MET A 56 -10.17 6.36 -10.08
C MET A 56 -9.78 7.08 -11.37
N LYS A 57 -8.47 7.40 -11.51
CA LYS A 57 -7.91 7.93 -12.75
C LYS A 57 -6.52 7.38 -13.01
N VAL A 58 -6.26 7.03 -14.27
CA VAL A 58 -4.94 6.61 -14.74
C VAL A 58 -4.21 7.79 -15.36
N PHE A 59 -2.98 8.02 -14.93
CA PHE A 59 -2.07 9.05 -15.43
C PHE A 59 -0.90 8.40 -16.16
N ARG A 60 -0.38 9.08 -17.18
CA ARG A 60 0.87 8.71 -17.85
C ARG A 60 2.01 9.55 -17.26
N VAL A 61 3.15 8.91 -17.03
CA VAL A 61 4.33 9.52 -16.41
C VAL A 61 5.52 9.24 -17.31
N GLY A 62 6.19 10.31 -17.75
CA GLY A 62 7.44 10.29 -18.52
C GLY A 62 8.65 10.37 -17.61
#